data_AF-A0A1X0NR92-F1
#
_entry.id   AF-A0A1X0NR92-F1
#
_cell.length_a   1.000
_cell.length_b   1.000
_cell.length_c   1.000
_cell.angle_alpha   90.00
_cell.angle_beta   90.00
_cell.angle_gamma   90.00
#
_symmetry.space_group_name_H-M   'P 1'
#
loop_
_entity.id
_entity.type
_entity.pdbx_description
1 polymer ?
#
loop_
_entity_poly.entity_id
_entity_poly.type
_entity_poly.pdbx_seq_one_letter_code
_entity_poly.pdbx_strand_id
1 'polypeptide(L)'
;MEGFYGVEVSAGQQVKPKIPEEHALRLTQIALPANASAAVSLIVSFQGKQFTIATLDPKKNVFQMSTDLVLTQGQPLTLSATGAGCVHVTGYVQPVGNDLDSLGSHDFADDEEDDDDDEEELEAVPAKKMNGAVAPASDDDDDDEEDDEDDEEAMSGDDDDEEGDDEDDEE
;
A
#
# COMPACT_ATOMS: atom_id res chain seq x y z
N MET A 1 13.61 14.26 -23.36
CA MET A 1 12.49 13.50 -23.93
C MET A 1 12.07 12.49 -22.89
N GLU A 2 10.80 12.42 -22.55
CA GLU A 2 10.32 11.43 -21.58
C GLU A 2 10.37 10.04 -22.21
N GLY A 3 10.84 9.05 -21.44
CA GLY A 3 10.95 7.66 -21.86
C GLY A 3 10.10 6.75 -20.99
N PHE A 4 9.47 5.74 -21.59
CA PHE A 4 8.74 4.72 -20.84
C PHE A 4 9.72 3.91 -19.95
N TYR A 5 9.30 3.65 -18.72
CA TYR A 5 9.98 2.74 -17.81
C TYR A 5 9.03 1.62 -17.38
N GLY A 6 9.53 0.40 -17.41
CA GLY A 6 8.81 -0.76 -16.91
C GLY A 6 9.79 -1.79 -16.37
N VAL A 7 9.46 -2.38 -15.23
CA VAL A 7 10.26 -3.45 -14.64
C VAL A 7 9.36 -4.46 -13.94
N GLU A 8 9.73 -5.73 -14.05
CA GLU A 8 9.14 -6.80 -13.25
C GLU A 8 10.00 -7.03 -12.00
N VAL A 9 9.36 -7.09 -10.84
CA VAL A 9 10.01 -7.36 -9.56
C VAL A 9 9.43 -8.66 -9.02
N SER A 10 10.22 -9.73 -9.08
CA SER A 10 9.83 -11.03 -8.54
C SER A 10 10.05 -11.12 -7.04
N ALA A 11 9.27 -11.96 -6.36
CA ALA A 11 9.45 -12.23 -4.94
C ALA A 11 10.87 -12.73 -4.66
N GLY A 12 11.52 -12.16 -3.63
CA GLY A 12 12.92 -12.45 -3.30
C GLY A 12 13.97 -11.79 -4.20
N GLN A 13 13.55 -11.11 -5.27
CA GLN A 13 14.44 -10.32 -6.12
C GLN A 13 14.52 -8.88 -5.61
N GLN A 14 15.73 -8.33 -5.60
CA GLN A 14 15.96 -6.90 -5.44
C GLN A 14 16.35 -6.28 -6.79
N VAL A 15 15.67 -5.20 -7.15
CA VAL A 15 15.89 -4.45 -8.38
C VAL A 15 16.29 -3.04 -8.01
N LYS A 16 17.44 -2.59 -8.53
CA LYS A 16 17.87 -1.20 -8.43
C LYS A 16 17.55 -0.48 -9.74
N PRO A 17 16.60 0.47 -9.76
CA PRO A 17 16.30 1.24 -10.96
C PRO A 17 17.54 1.99 -11.46
N LYS A 18 17.79 1.94 -12.76
CA LYS A 18 18.84 2.72 -13.41
C LYS A 18 18.26 4.04 -13.89
N ILE A 19 18.71 5.14 -13.30
CA ILE A 19 18.24 6.50 -13.61
C ILE A 19 19.38 7.23 -14.32
N PRO A 20 19.19 7.72 -15.55
CA PRO A 20 20.17 8.54 -16.25
C PRO A 20 20.51 9.85 -15.50
N GLU A 21 21.67 10.43 -15.80
CA GLU A 21 22.04 11.78 -15.34
C GLU A 21 21.00 12.81 -15.78
N GLU A 22 20.74 13.81 -14.94
CA GLU A 22 19.77 14.88 -15.20
C GLU A 22 18.35 14.37 -15.49
N HIS A 23 17.98 13.18 -14.99
CA HIS A 23 16.62 12.64 -15.09
C HIS A 23 16.08 12.18 -13.73
N ALA A 24 14.76 12.21 -13.60
CA ALA A 24 14.01 11.56 -12.53
C ALA A 24 13.18 10.42 -13.11
N LEU A 25 13.04 9.34 -12.34
CA LEU A 25 12.15 8.23 -12.63
C LEU A 25 10.89 8.38 -11.78
N ARG A 26 9.74 8.60 -12.43
CA ARG A 26 8.44 8.63 -11.78
C ARG A 26 7.73 7.30 -12.00
N LEU A 27 7.55 6.52 -10.94
CA LEU A 27 6.77 5.29 -10.96
C LEU A 27 5.32 5.64 -10.68
N THR A 28 4.42 5.21 -11.56
CA THR A 28 3.03 5.65 -11.50
C THR A 28 2.02 4.51 -11.36
N GLN A 29 2.39 3.30 -11.74
CA GLN A 29 1.49 2.15 -11.72
C GLN A 29 2.21 0.89 -11.24
N ILE A 30 1.53 0.13 -10.39
CA ILE A 30 1.93 -1.18 -9.91
C ILE A 30 0.79 -2.13 -10.24
N ALA A 31 1.08 -3.23 -10.93
CA ALA A 31 0.07 -4.20 -11.33
C ALA A 31 0.56 -5.64 -11.16
N LEU A 32 -0.38 -6.55 -10.93
CA LEU A 32 -0.14 -7.98 -10.99
C LEU A 32 -0.13 -8.46 -12.45
N PRO A 33 0.70 -9.47 -12.78
CA PRO A 33 0.57 -10.14 -14.06
C PRO A 33 -0.78 -10.88 -14.15
N ALA A 34 -1.27 -11.09 -15.37
CA ALA A 34 -2.60 -11.67 -15.62
C ALA A 34 -2.82 -13.06 -14.99
N ASN A 35 -1.75 -13.80 -14.71
CA ASN A 35 -1.78 -15.14 -14.12
C ASN A 35 -1.51 -15.15 -12.61
N ALA A 36 -1.51 -14.00 -11.94
CA ALA A 36 -1.32 -13.93 -10.49
C ALA A 36 -2.45 -14.63 -9.72
N SER A 37 -2.09 -15.49 -8.77
CA SER A 37 -3.02 -16.30 -7.97
C SER A 37 -2.90 -16.06 -6.47
N ALA A 38 -1.90 -15.28 -6.04
CA ALA A 38 -1.60 -15.01 -4.65
C ALA A 38 -1.30 -13.51 -4.44
N ALA A 39 -1.37 -13.09 -3.19
CA ALA A 39 -1.05 -11.71 -2.81
C ALA A 39 0.46 -11.46 -2.93
N VAL A 40 0.80 -10.27 -3.44
CA VAL A 40 2.19 -9.79 -3.55
C VAL A 40 2.25 -8.34 -3.10
N SER A 41 3.25 -8.02 -2.30
CA SER A 41 3.53 -6.66 -1.83
C SER A 41 4.79 -6.11 -2.47
N LEU A 42 4.74 -4.87 -2.94
CA LEU A 42 5.91 -4.13 -3.35
C LEU A 42 6.51 -3.42 -2.14
N ILE A 43 7.78 -3.68 -1.87
CA ILE A 43 8.58 -3.07 -0.83
C ILE A 43 9.65 -2.18 -1.47
N VAL A 44 9.77 -0.96 -0.96
CA VAL A 44 10.88 -0.05 -1.24
C VAL A 44 11.85 -0.07 -0.06
N SER A 45 13.13 -0.33 -0.34
CA SER A 45 14.19 -0.15 0.67
C SER A 45 14.93 1.15 0.42
N PHE A 46 14.99 2.03 1.42
CA PHE A 46 15.67 3.32 1.36
C PHE A 46 16.36 3.62 2.69
N GLN A 47 17.65 3.96 2.63
CA GLN A 47 18.47 4.28 3.81
C GLN A 47 18.40 3.19 4.92
N GLY A 48 18.41 1.92 4.52
CA GLY A 48 18.34 0.78 5.46
C GLY A 48 16.97 0.52 6.07
N LYS A 49 15.92 1.26 5.66
CA LYS A 49 14.53 1.03 6.08
C LYS A 49 13.72 0.46 4.93
N GLN A 50 12.70 -0.33 5.26
CA GLN A 50 11.78 -0.93 4.30
C GLN A 50 10.39 -0.33 4.46
N PHE A 51 9.75 -0.04 3.33
CA PHE A 51 8.42 0.56 3.25
C PHE A 51 7.56 -0.24 2.27
N THR A 52 6.42 -0.72 2.73
CA THR A 52 5.41 -1.32 1.85
C THR A 52 4.68 -0.22 1.10
N ILE A 53 4.76 -0.24 -0.22
CA ILE A 53 4.10 0.76 -1.08
C ILE A 53 2.73 0.27 -1.52
N ALA A 54 2.64 -1.01 -1.87
CA ALA A 54 1.41 -1.62 -2.37
C ALA A 54 1.32 -3.07 -1.92
N THR A 55 0.10 -3.53 -1.68
CA THR A 55 -0.23 -4.96 -1.53
C THR A 55 -1.37 -5.24 -2.48
N LEU A 56 -1.10 -6.07 -3.49
CA LEU A 56 -2.08 -6.47 -4.50
C LEU A 56 -2.50 -7.91 -4.20
N ASP A 57 -3.80 -8.17 -4.25
CA ASP A 57 -4.39 -9.47 -3.88
C ASP A 57 -5.52 -9.83 -4.86
N PRO A 58 -5.31 -10.81 -5.75
CA PRO A 58 -6.34 -11.28 -6.67
C PRO A 58 -7.61 -11.77 -5.96
N LYS A 59 -7.47 -12.34 -4.75
CA LYS A 59 -8.61 -12.88 -3.99
C LYS A 59 -9.50 -11.78 -3.43
N LYS A 60 -8.96 -10.57 -3.29
CA LYS A 60 -9.69 -9.36 -2.88
C LYS A 60 -10.04 -8.45 -4.07
N ASN A 61 -9.84 -8.93 -5.30
CA ASN A 61 -10.01 -8.16 -6.53
C ASN A 61 -9.13 -6.89 -6.62
N VAL A 62 -7.94 -6.90 -6.00
CA VAL A 62 -6.98 -5.80 -6.07
C VAL A 62 -5.84 -6.19 -7.00
N PHE A 63 -5.95 -5.82 -8.27
CA PHE A 63 -5.00 -6.22 -9.32
C PHE A 63 -3.97 -5.14 -9.68
N GLN A 64 -4.27 -3.88 -9.37
CA GLN A 64 -3.40 -2.75 -9.65
C GLN A 64 -3.58 -1.63 -8.62
N MET A 65 -2.58 -0.77 -8.54
CA MET A 65 -2.56 0.43 -7.73
C MET A 65 -1.79 1.52 -8.47
N SER A 66 -2.38 2.72 -8.51
CA SER A 66 -1.66 3.93 -8.90
C SER A 66 -0.78 4.39 -7.74
N THR A 67 0.42 4.88 -8.05
CA THR A 67 1.34 5.46 -7.07
C THR A 67 1.97 6.72 -7.65
N ASP A 68 2.67 7.48 -6.82
CA ASP A 68 3.46 8.62 -7.26
C ASP A 68 4.81 8.62 -6.54
N LEU A 69 5.71 7.75 -6.99
CA LEU A 69 7.07 7.69 -6.46
C LEU A 69 8.03 8.34 -7.43
N VAL A 70 8.66 9.44 -6.99
CA VAL A 70 9.71 10.13 -7.74
C VAL A 70 11.07 9.74 -7.20
N LEU A 71 11.90 9.16 -8.06
CA LEU A 71 13.25 8.72 -7.77
C LEU A 71 14.23 9.58 -8.55
N THR A 72 15.27 10.08 -7.87
CA THR A 72 16.34 10.87 -8.50
C THR A 72 17.64 10.10 -8.57
N GLN A 73 18.53 10.53 -9.46
CA GLN A 73 19.85 9.93 -9.57
C GLN A 73 20.60 9.93 -8.22
N GLY A 74 21.29 8.83 -7.92
CA GLY A 74 22.13 8.73 -6.72
C GLY A 74 21.39 8.31 -5.45
N GLN A 75 20.06 8.24 -5.45
CA GLN A 75 19.32 7.73 -4.31
C GLN A 75 19.59 6.23 -4.10
N PRO A 76 20.00 5.80 -2.89
CA PRO A 76 20.22 4.39 -2.57
C PRO A 76 18.87 3.72 -2.28
N LEU A 77 18.10 3.49 -3.35
CA LEU A 77 16.78 2.86 -3.31
C LEU A 77 16.77 1.55 -4.08
N THR A 78 16.12 0.54 -3.51
CA THR A 78 15.85 -0.74 -4.19
C THR A 78 14.38 -1.09 -4.09
N LEU A 79 13.87 -1.72 -5.15
CA LEU A 79 12.54 -2.30 -5.22
C LEU A 79 12.67 -3.80 -4.94
N SER A 80 11.75 -4.34 -4.16
CA SER A 80 11.65 -5.78 -3.92
C SER A 80 10.20 -6.18 -3.78
N ALA A 81 9.88 -7.44 -4.07
CA ALA A 81 8.56 -7.99 -3.86
C ALA A 81 8.59 -9.05 -2.75
N THR A 82 7.52 -9.13 -1.98
CA THR A 82 7.29 -10.17 -0.97
C THR A 82 5.94 -10.86 -1.23
N GLY A 83 5.83 -12.14 -0.88
CA GLY A 83 4.69 -12.98 -1.21
C GLY A 83 4.99 -13.98 -2.32
N ALA A 84 3.97 -14.44 -3.03
CA ALA A 84 4.11 -15.47 -4.06
C ALA A 84 3.79 -14.88 -5.45
N GLY A 85 4.84 -14.58 -6.22
CA GLY A 85 4.71 -14.09 -7.59
C GLY A 85 5.64 -12.92 -7.91
N CYS A 86 5.21 -12.05 -8.81
CA CYS A 86 5.90 -10.83 -9.20
C CYS A 86 4.91 -9.67 -9.36
N VAL A 87 5.44 -8.44 -9.39
CA VAL A 87 4.69 -7.22 -9.71
C VAL A 87 5.34 -6.51 -10.89
N HIS A 88 4.51 -5.93 -11.76
CA HIS A 88 4.93 -5.01 -12.81
C HIS A 88 4.85 -3.59 -12.28
N VAL A 89 5.98 -2.90 -12.30
CA VAL A 89 6.07 -1.48 -11.91
C VAL A 89 6.38 -0.69 -13.16
N THR A 90 5.53 0.28 -13.48
CA THR A 90 5.66 1.08 -14.69
C THR A 90 5.58 2.58 -14.38
N GLY A 91 6.10 3.36 -15.31
CA GLY A 91 6.20 4.80 -15.17
C GLY A 91 7.03 5.39 -16.30
N TYR A 92 7.72 6.49 -16.01
CA TYR A 92 8.48 7.20 -17.01
C TYR A 92 9.72 7.87 -16.43
N VAL A 93 10.76 7.95 -17.25
CA VAL A 93 11.98 8.70 -17.01
C VAL A 93 11.81 10.06 -17.68
N GLN A 94 11.90 11.13 -16.89
CA GLN A 94 11.74 12.51 -17.36
C GLN A 94 13.01 13.31 -17.03
N PRO A 95 13.45 14.24 -17.90
CA PRO A 95 14.53 15.15 -17.55
C PRO A 95 14.15 15.98 -16.30
N VAL A 96 15.05 16.11 -15.34
CA VAL A 96 14.91 17.16 -14.32
C VAL A 96 15.29 18.46 -14.99
N GLY A 97 14.29 19.23 -15.40
CA GLY A 97 14.53 20.58 -15.90
C GLY A 97 15.20 21.43 -14.81
N ASN A 98 15.94 22.45 -15.24
CA ASN A 98 16.40 23.54 -14.35
C ASN A 98 15.23 24.33 -13.72
N ASP A 99 13.99 24.05 -14.11
CA ASP A 99 12.76 24.51 -13.49
C ASP A 99 12.37 23.59 -12.33
N LEU A 100 13.04 23.81 -11.20
CA LEU A 100 12.62 23.29 -9.89
C LEU A 100 11.16 23.70 -9.54
N ASP A 101 10.57 24.60 -10.31
CA ASP A 101 9.20 25.10 -10.17
C ASP A 101 8.13 24.15 -10.75
N SER A 102 8.48 23.18 -11.60
CA SER A 102 7.48 22.30 -12.23
C SER A 102 7.17 21.02 -11.46
N LEU A 103 7.93 20.70 -10.40
CA LEU A 103 7.68 19.52 -9.55
C LEU A 103 6.76 19.82 -8.34
N GLY A 104 6.32 21.08 -8.18
CA GLY A 104 5.45 21.54 -7.10
C GLY A 104 4.12 22.19 -7.52
N SER A 105 3.89 22.39 -8.82
CA SER A 105 2.63 22.98 -9.32
C SER A 105 1.61 21.88 -9.67
N HIS A 106 1.17 21.13 -8.67
CA HIS A 106 -0.23 20.71 -8.68
C HIS A 106 -1.03 21.92 -8.19
N ASP A 107 -1.56 22.64 -9.18
CA ASP A 107 -2.55 23.68 -9.02
C ASP A 107 -3.77 23.10 -8.29
N PHE A 108 -3.76 23.17 -6.96
CA PHE A 108 -4.97 23.13 -6.15
C PHE A 108 -5.64 24.51 -6.30
N ALA A 109 -6.14 24.80 -7.50
CA ALA A 109 -7.19 25.79 -7.66
C ALA A 109 -8.47 25.14 -7.13
N ASP A 110 -8.62 25.17 -5.81
CA ASP A 110 -9.88 24.91 -5.13
C ASP A 110 -10.78 26.10 -5.46
N ASP A 111 -11.74 25.82 -6.32
CA ASP A 111 -12.76 26.72 -6.82
C ASP A 111 -13.71 27.01 -5.66
N GLU A 112 -13.48 28.14 -4.96
CA GLU A 112 -14.44 28.64 -3.96
C GLU A 112 -15.72 29.07 -4.69
N GLU A 113 -16.61 28.10 -4.91
CA GLU A 113 -18.01 28.36 -5.25
C GLU A 113 -18.70 28.97 -4.03
N ASP A 114 -18.99 30.27 -4.18
CA ASP A 114 -19.76 31.18 -3.34
C ASP A 114 -21.21 30.65 -3.17
N ASP A 115 -21.50 29.99 -2.04
CA ASP A 115 -22.85 29.52 -1.69
C ASP A 115 -23.55 30.62 -0.86
N ASP A 116 -24.20 31.55 -1.57
CA ASP A 116 -25.17 32.50 -1.04
C ASP A 116 -26.44 31.74 -0.60
N ASP A 117 -26.53 31.37 0.68
CA ASP A 117 -27.77 30.84 1.27
C ASP A 117 -28.44 31.92 2.14
N ASP A 118 -29.46 32.56 1.55
CA ASP A 118 -30.38 33.51 2.16
C ASP A 118 -31.19 32.87 3.30
N GLU A 119 -30.93 33.29 4.55
CA GLU A 119 -31.78 33.02 5.71
C GLU A 119 -33.01 33.95 5.70
N GLU A 120 -34.20 33.43 5.33
CA GLU A 120 -35.47 34.05 5.72
C GLU A 120 -36.33 33.17 6.64
N GLU A 121 -36.89 33.87 7.61
CA GLU A 121 -37.44 33.47 8.90
C GLU A 121 -38.90 32.97 8.79
N LEU A 122 -39.19 31.87 9.52
CA LEU A 122 -40.44 31.46 10.21
C LEU A 122 -41.83 31.71 9.54
N GLU A 123 -42.68 30.67 9.50
CA GLU A 123 -44.05 30.76 10.07
C GLU A 123 -44.79 29.42 10.28
N ALA A 124 -45.21 29.22 11.53
CA ALA A 124 -46.47 28.65 12.06
C ALA A 124 -47.07 27.29 11.59
N VAL A 125 -47.27 26.43 12.60
CA VAL A 125 -48.12 25.20 12.64
C VAL A 125 -49.61 25.45 12.34
N PRO A 126 -50.39 24.40 11.98
CA PRO A 126 -51.29 23.87 13.02
C PRO A 126 -51.45 22.34 13.08
N ALA A 127 -51.75 21.88 14.30
CA ALA A 127 -51.98 20.50 14.71
C ALA A 127 -53.33 19.89 14.24
N LYS A 128 -53.38 18.55 14.12
CA LYS A 128 -54.34 17.66 14.82
C LYS A 128 -54.22 16.16 14.45
N LYS A 129 -54.04 15.33 15.50
CA LYS A 129 -54.78 14.09 15.90
C LYS A 129 -54.75 12.87 14.96
N MET A 130 -54.74 11.60 15.39
CA MET A 130 -54.47 10.85 16.64
C MET A 130 -54.71 9.35 16.28
N ASN A 131 -54.28 8.43 17.16
CA ASN A 131 -54.53 6.96 17.23
C ASN A 131 -53.50 6.12 16.48
N GLY A 132 -52.80 5.14 17.07
CA GLY A 132 -52.77 4.43 18.35
C GLY A 132 -51.80 3.24 18.10
N ALA A 133 -51.24 2.48 19.03
CA ALA A 133 -51.36 2.36 20.47
C ALA A 133 -50.09 1.60 20.95
N VAL A 134 -49.55 2.02 22.10
CA VAL A 134 -48.82 1.30 23.18
C VAL A 134 -47.82 0.15 22.90
N ALA A 135 -46.61 0.34 23.45
CA ALA A 135 -45.56 -0.65 23.76
C ALA A 135 -45.92 -1.54 25.00
N PRO A 136 -45.10 -2.54 25.41
CA PRO A 136 -43.81 -2.32 26.14
C PRO A 136 -42.67 -3.26 25.65
N ALA A 137 -41.38 -2.89 25.62
CA ALA A 137 -40.41 -2.74 26.71
C ALA A 137 -40.25 -3.99 27.60
N SER A 138 -39.12 -4.69 27.45
CA SER A 138 -38.48 -5.51 28.48
C SER A 138 -36.97 -5.53 28.23
N ASP A 139 -36.24 -4.90 29.16
CA ASP A 139 -34.87 -5.23 29.54
C ASP A 139 -34.70 -6.73 29.76
N ASP A 140 -33.58 -7.29 29.32
CA ASP A 140 -32.93 -8.39 30.05
C ASP A 140 -31.41 -8.30 29.82
N ASP A 141 -30.73 -7.93 30.91
CA ASP A 141 -29.34 -8.29 31.22
C ASP A 141 -29.20 -9.82 31.15
N ASP A 142 -28.15 -10.31 30.53
CA ASP A 142 -27.44 -11.47 31.07
C ASP A 142 -25.97 -11.39 30.65
N ASP A 143 -25.15 -11.11 31.65
CA ASP A 143 -23.75 -11.50 31.77
C ASP A 143 -23.59 -12.98 31.43
N ASP A 144 -22.57 -13.33 30.65
CA ASP A 144 -21.87 -14.59 30.89
C ASP A 144 -20.37 -14.35 30.65
N GLU A 145 -19.68 -14.32 31.78
CA GLU A 145 -18.23 -14.21 31.95
C GLU A 145 -17.53 -15.55 31.68
N GLU A 146 -16.22 -15.48 31.44
CA GLU A 146 -15.21 -16.54 31.70
C GLU A 146 -15.26 -17.77 30.76
N ASP A 147 -14.19 -18.49 30.45
CA ASP A 147 -12.74 -18.47 30.63
C ASP A 147 -12.29 -19.75 29.88
N ASP A 148 -11.15 -19.73 29.22
CA ASP A 148 -10.36 -20.94 28.95
C ASP A 148 -8.96 -20.46 28.55
N GLU A 149 -8.20 -20.10 29.59
CA GLU A 149 -6.76 -20.23 29.66
C GLU A 149 -6.29 -21.67 29.32
N ASP A 150 -5.00 -21.76 28.97
CA ASP A 150 -4.13 -22.95 28.97
C ASP A 150 -4.07 -23.85 27.71
N ASP A 151 -2.95 -23.74 26.99
CA ASP A 151 -2.02 -24.88 26.88
C ASP A 151 -0.60 -24.35 26.55
N GLU A 152 0.16 -24.06 27.60
CA GLU A 152 1.61 -24.01 27.55
C GLU A 152 2.21 -25.43 27.54
N GLU A 153 3.45 -25.52 27.04
CA GLU A 153 4.38 -26.67 27.15
C GLU A 153 4.40 -27.69 25.99
N ALA A 154 5.50 -27.66 25.20
CA ALA A 154 6.54 -28.68 25.37
C ALA A 154 7.74 -28.44 24.43
N MET A 155 8.86 -28.10 25.07
CA MET A 155 10.22 -28.24 24.55
C MET A 155 10.57 -29.73 24.34
N SER A 156 11.14 -30.10 23.19
CA SER A 156 12.15 -31.17 22.97
C SER A 156 12.25 -31.48 21.47
N GLY A 157 13.40 -31.71 20.85
CA GLY A 157 14.77 -31.82 21.32
C GLY A 157 15.75 -31.75 20.13
N ASP A 158 16.90 -31.17 20.41
CA ASP A 158 18.26 -31.66 20.14
C ASP A 158 18.42 -32.97 19.34
N ASP A 159 19.20 -32.93 18.25
CA ASP A 159 20.24 -33.88 17.82
C ASP A 159 20.67 -33.46 16.39
N ASP A 160 21.83 -32.82 16.16
CA ASP A 160 23.22 -33.36 16.14
C ASP A 160 23.61 -33.92 14.75
N ASP A 161 24.93 -33.96 14.49
CA ASP A 161 25.70 -34.37 13.31
C ASP A 161 26.04 -33.27 12.28
N GLU A 162 27.20 -32.60 12.38
CA GLU A 162 28.59 -33.07 12.20
C GLU A 162 29.09 -32.99 10.74
N GLU A 163 30.15 -32.18 10.60
CA GLU A 163 31.37 -32.43 9.82
C GLU A 163 31.30 -32.58 8.30
N GLY A 164 32.08 -31.72 7.62
CA GLY A 164 32.33 -31.77 6.19
C GLY A 164 33.36 -30.74 5.75
N ASP A 165 34.51 -30.75 6.44
CA ASP A 165 35.77 -30.19 5.98
C ASP A 165 36.16 -30.82 4.64
N ASP A 166 36.42 -30.01 3.63
CA ASP A 166 37.27 -30.35 2.49
C ASP A 166 37.86 -29.03 1.98
N GLU A 167 38.90 -28.59 2.69
CA GLU A 167 40.04 -27.96 2.05
C GLU A 167 40.50 -28.89 0.91
N ASP A 168 40.43 -28.43 -0.34
CA ASP A 168 41.40 -28.91 -1.31
C ASP A 168 41.88 -27.78 -2.22
N ASP A 169 43.20 -27.75 -2.25
CA ASP A 169 44.13 -26.75 -2.72
C ASP A 169 44.42 -26.97 -4.21
N GLU A 170 45.21 -26.05 -4.76
CA GLU A 170 46.11 -26.24 -5.90
C GLU A 170 45.66 -25.83 -7.34
N GLU A 171 46.40 -24.80 -7.79
CA GLU A 171 46.81 -24.36 -9.14
C GLU A 171 46.02 -23.28 -9.91
#